data_AF-A0A662CHR1-F1
#
_entry.id   AF-A0A662CHR1-F1
#
_cell.length_a   1.000
_cell.length_b   1.000
_cell.length_c   1.000
_cell.angle_alpha   90.00
_cell.angle_beta   90.00
_cell.angle_gamma   90.00
#
_symmetry.space_group_name_H-M   'P 1'
#
loop_
_entity.id
_entity.type
_entity.pdbx_description
1 polymer ?
#
loop_
_entity_poly.entity_id
_entity_poly.type
_entity_poly.pdbx_seq_one_letter_code
_entity_poly.pdbx_strand_id
1 'polypeptide(L)'
;MRKLEIQDADLMRIAIQDEIHRSEESRYDHRLHGVLLVCSGLSCYEVANLFGQSPRTVQYWVQRFEDRGFAGLQEAERSGRPPLLDETTLQAVGNDLRKEPQAFGYSQNLWDGKLLSHHLRTKYGIQLGVRQCQRVFNRLGFRRRKPRPLIANADPEAQRAYKKTASTGGQKGPGRLV
;
A
#
# COMPACT_ATOMS: atom_id res chain seq x y z
N MET A 1 36.17 38.72 21.43
CA MET A 1 36.26 37.25 21.36
C MET A 1 36.59 36.85 19.93
N ARG A 2 37.44 35.83 19.71
CA ARG A 2 37.79 35.34 18.36
C ARG A 2 36.62 34.53 17.79
N LYS A 3 36.31 34.74 16.52
CA LYS A 3 35.32 33.94 15.80
C LYS A 3 35.81 32.49 15.71
N LEU A 4 34.95 31.55 16.06
CA LEU A 4 35.22 30.12 15.88
C LEU A 4 35.01 29.76 14.41
N GLU A 5 35.88 28.90 13.89
CA GLU A 5 35.88 28.45 12.50
C GLU A 5 35.83 26.93 12.46
N ILE A 6 35.07 26.39 11.50
CA ILE A 6 34.94 24.96 11.25
C ILE A 6 35.78 24.65 10.01
N GLN A 7 36.62 23.61 10.09
CA GLN A 7 37.38 23.13 8.93
C GLN A 7 36.43 22.53 7.88
N ASP A 8 36.74 22.74 6.59
CA ASP A 8 35.90 22.27 5.47
C ASP A 8 34.43 22.69 5.60
N ALA A 9 34.19 23.96 5.96
CA ALA A 9 32.88 24.48 6.32
C ALA A 9 31.77 24.20 5.30
N ASP A 10 32.08 24.19 3.99
CA ASP A 10 31.11 23.90 2.94
C ASP A 10 30.68 22.43 2.94
N LEU A 11 31.63 21.50 3.10
CA LEU A 11 31.34 20.08 3.23
C LEU A 11 30.58 19.79 4.52
N MET A 12 31.01 20.40 5.63
CA MET A 12 30.33 20.26 6.91
C MET A 12 28.91 20.83 6.87
N ARG A 13 28.67 21.93 6.14
CA ARG A 13 27.32 22.47 5.95
C ARG A 13 26.40 21.45 5.30
N ILE A 14 26.87 20.77 4.24
CA ILE A 14 26.09 19.73 3.56
C ILE A 14 25.83 18.56 4.51
N ALA A 15 26.86 18.07 5.21
CA ALA A 15 26.72 16.95 6.15
C ALA A 15 25.74 17.26 7.30
N ILE A 16 25.77 18.48 7.85
CA ILE A 16 24.83 18.92 8.88
C ILE A 16 23.42 19.01 8.32
N GLN A 17 23.25 19.53 7.10
CA GLN A 17 21.95 19.56 6.44
C GLN A 17 21.40 18.14 6.24
N ASP A 18 22.23 17.18 5.81
CA ASP A 18 21.82 15.78 5.68
C ASP A 18 21.40 15.16 7.02
N GLU A 19 22.15 15.43 8.09
CA GLU A 19 21.79 14.96 9.43
C GLU A 19 20.46 15.57 9.92
N ILE A 20 20.23 16.86 9.65
CA ILE A 20 18.93 17.52 9.93
C ILE A 20 17.79 16.80 9.19
N HIS A 21 18.00 16.37 7.95
CA HIS A 21 16.97 15.67 7.18
C HIS A 21 16.80 14.19 7.57
N ARG A 22 17.69 13.61 8.37
CA ARG A 22 17.74 12.18 8.67
C ARG A 22 16.54 11.68 9.48
N SER A 23 16.01 12.49 10.39
CA SER A 23 14.92 12.11 11.27
C SER A 23 13.73 13.07 11.18
N GLU A 24 12.54 12.62 11.58
CA GLU A 24 11.37 13.49 11.66
C GLU A 24 11.50 14.52 12.78
N GLU A 25 12.06 14.13 13.92
CA GLU A 25 12.33 15.00 15.07
C GLU A 25 13.32 16.12 14.71
N SER A 26 14.45 15.78 14.07
CA SER A 26 15.44 16.76 13.60
C SER A 26 14.83 17.76 12.62
N ARG A 27 13.96 17.30 11.71
CA ARG A 27 13.24 18.18 10.77
C ARG A 27 12.23 19.06 11.47
N TYR A 28 11.54 18.55 12.49
CA TYR A 28 10.63 19.32 13.32
C TYR A 28 11.37 20.44 14.06
N ASP A 29 12.46 20.11 14.75
CA ASP A 29 13.28 21.08 15.48
C ASP A 29 13.89 22.12 14.55
N HIS A 30 14.31 21.74 13.34
CA HIS A 30 14.82 22.68 12.35
C HIS A 30 13.76 23.71 11.92
N ARG A 31 12.52 23.27 11.71
CA ARG A 31 11.40 24.18 11.42
C ARG A 31 11.11 25.09 12.62
N LEU A 32 11.20 24.54 13.83
CA LEU A 32 10.99 25.27 15.08
C LEU A 32 12.02 26.40 15.25
N HIS A 33 13.30 26.13 14.96
CA HIS A 33 14.34 27.17 14.91
C HIS A 33 14.07 28.22 13.83
N GLY A 34 13.56 27.81 12.66
CA GLY A 34 13.18 28.75 11.60
C GLY A 34 12.09 29.72 12.06
N VAL A 35 11.03 29.22 12.69
CA VAL A 35 9.96 30.05 13.25
C VAL A 35 10.50 30.94 14.38
N LEU A 36 11.35 30.41 15.27
CA LEU A 36 11.97 31.18 16.35
C LEU A 36 12.77 32.39 15.81
N LEU A 37 13.52 32.21 14.73
CA LEU A 37 14.26 33.31 14.09
C LEU A 37 13.32 34.37 13.51
N VAL A 38 12.19 33.95 12.93
CA VAL A 38 11.16 34.89 12.46
C VAL A 38 10.52 35.65 13.63
N CYS A 39 10.20 34.97 14.74
CA CYS A 39 9.76 35.62 15.97
C CYS A 39 10.80 36.61 16.52
N SER A 40 12.09 36.39 16.24
CA SER A 40 13.19 37.27 16.62
C SER A 40 13.37 38.46 15.68
N GLY A 41 12.48 38.63 14.69
CA GLY A 41 12.46 39.79 13.78
C GLY A 41 13.14 39.57 12.43
N LEU A 42 13.68 38.37 12.15
CA LEU A 42 14.25 38.08 10.83
C LEU A 42 13.14 37.83 9.81
N SER A 43 13.36 38.31 8.59
CA SER A 43 12.51 37.98 7.46
C SER A 43 12.66 36.52 7.02
N CYS A 44 11.63 35.98 6.35
CA CYS A 44 11.70 34.63 5.76
C CYS A 44 12.88 34.47 4.78
N TYR A 45 13.31 35.56 4.12
CA TYR A 45 14.46 35.57 3.22
C TYR A 45 15.78 35.42 3.97
N GLU A 46 15.96 36.13 5.08
CA GLU A 46 17.17 36.04 5.90
C GLU A 46 17.31 34.65 6.52
N VAL A 47 16.22 34.12 7.08
CA VAL A 47 16.20 32.75 7.64
C VAL A 47 16.51 31.71 6.57
N ALA A 48 15.92 31.86 5.38
CA ALA A 48 16.18 30.97 4.25
C ALA A 48 17.67 31.00 3.83
N ASN A 49 18.29 32.18 3.79
CA ASN A 49 19.72 32.33 3.49
C ASN A 49 20.61 31.69 4.56
N LEU A 50 20.24 31.80 5.84
CA LEU A 50 20.96 31.16 6.94
C LEU A 50 20.91 29.63 6.85
N PHE A 51 19.76 29.07 6.48
CA PHE A 51 19.55 27.63 6.45
C PHE A 51 19.89 26.97 5.11
N GLY A 52 20.11 27.76 4.05
CA GLY A 52 20.24 27.24 2.68
C GLY A 52 18.92 26.67 2.16
N GLN A 53 17.79 27.25 2.54
CA GLN A 53 16.44 26.85 2.14
C GLN A 53 15.83 27.87 1.18
N SER A 54 14.69 27.54 0.57
CA SER A 54 13.92 28.54 -0.18
C SER A 54 13.12 29.45 0.76
N PRO A 55 12.99 30.76 0.48
CA PRO A 55 12.14 31.66 1.26
C PRO A 55 10.68 31.18 1.38
N ARG A 56 10.18 30.53 0.31
CA ARG A 56 8.85 29.93 0.27
C ARG A 56 8.68 28.79 1.27
N THR A 57 9.73 27.99 1.47
CA THR A 57 9.73 26.91 2.46
C THR A 57 9.56 27.47 3.87
N VAL A 58 10.32 28.49 4.22
CA VAL A 58 10.23 29.16 5.54
C VAL A 58 8.86 29.81 5.71
N GLN A 59 8.35 30.49 4.68
CA GLN A 59 7.01 31.07 4.70
C GLN A 59 5.93 30.02 4.99
N TYR A 60 6.02 28.83 4.39
CA TYR A 60 5.08 27.75 4.68
C TYR A 60 5.19 27.23 6.11
N TRP A 61 6.38 27.20 6.71
CA TRP A 61 6.52 26.82 8.12
C TRP A 61 5.82 27.83 9.03
N VAL A 62 6.04 29.13 8.79
CA VAL A 62 5.39 30.21 9.54
C VAL A 62 3.87 30.15 9.38
N GLN A 63 3.36 30.04 8.16
CA GLN A 63 1.91 29.93 7.92
C GLN A 63 1.29 28.72 8.62
N ARG A 64 1.93 27.55 8.55
CA ARG A 64 1.43 26.36 9.24
C ARG A 64 1.45 26.50 10.76
N PHE A 65 2.46 27.20 11.29
CA PHE A 65 2.54 27.50 12.71
C PHE A 65 1.43 28.46 13.15
N GLU A 66 1.16 29.53 12.39
CA GLU A 66 0.04 30.43 12.68
C GLU A 66 -1.31 29.70 12.60
N ASP A 67 -1.48 28.79 11.63
CA ASP A 67 -2.74 28.07 11.42
C ASP A 67 -2.99 26.96 12.45
N ARG A 68 -1.94 26.25 12.91
CA ARG A 68 -2.06 24.99 13.67
C ARG A 68 -1.13 24.88 14.88
N GLY A 69 -0.41 25.94 15.22
CA GLY A 69 0.62 25.93 16.25
C GLY A 69 1.74 24.93 15.98
N PHE A 70 2.29 24.36 17.05
CA PHE A 70 3.36 23.35 16.98
C PHE A 70 3.01 22.13 16.11
N ALA A 71 1.74 21.70 16.10
CA ALA A 71 1.30 20.59 15.26
C ALA A 71 1.48 20.86 13.76
N GLY A 72 1.46 22.14 13.33
CA GLY A 72 1.70 22.52 11.94
C GLY A 72 3.15 22.32 11.47
N LEU A 73 4.09 22.22 12.40
CA LEU A 73 5.51 21.99 12.10
C LEU A 73 5.86 20.51 12.05
N GLN A 74 5.02 19.63 12.60
CA GLN A 74 5.23 18.17 12.53
C GLN A 74 5.12 17.68 11.09
N GLU A 75 5.87 16.63 10.77
CA GLU A 75 5.70 15.96 9.48
C GLU A 75 4.36 15.22 9.47
N ALA A 76 3.49 15.54 8.51
CA ALA A 76 2.30 14.76 8.28
C ALA A 76 2.65 13.48 7.53
N GLU A 77 1.97 12.37 7.86
CA GLU A 77 2.01 11.17 7.03
C GLU A 77 1.66 11.55 5.59
N ARG A 78 2.62 11.33 4.69
CA ARG A 78 2.38 11.50 3.26
C ARG A 78 1.51 10.34 2.82
N SER A 79 0.20 10.54 2.76
CA SER A 79 -0.68 9.67 1.99
C SER A 79 -0.10 9.66 0.58
N GLY A 80 0.48 8.53 0.16
CA GLY A 80 1.04 8.39 -1.19
C GLY A 80 -0.01 8.63 -2.27
N ARG A 81 0.31 8.32 -3.53
CA ARG A 81 -0.68 8.40 -4.62
C ARG A 81 -1.96 7.66 -4.19
N PRO A 82 -3.13 8.33 -4.22
CA PRO A 82 -4.37 7.70 -3.78
C PRO A 82 -4.58 6.41 -4.58
N PRO A 83 -4.91 5.29 -3.93
CA PRO A 83 -5.13 4.03 -4.62
C PRO A 83 -6.31 4.21 -5.59
N LEU A 84 -6.21 3.63 -6.80
CA LEU A 84 -7.27 3.74 -7.82
C LEU A 84 -8.60 3.12 -7.35
N LEU A 85 -8.53 2.21 -6.39
CA LEU A 85 -9.67 1.71 -5.64
C LEU A 85 -9.56 2.31 -4.24
N ASP A 86 -10.48 3.21 -3.91
CA ASP A 86 -10.67 3.64 -2.53
C ASP A 86 -11.23 2.48 -1.70
N GLU A 87 -11.18 2.61 -0.37
CA GLU A 87 -11.57 1.52 0.52
C GLU A 87 -13.06 1.18 0.37
N THR A 88 -13.91 2.16 0.05
CA THR A 88 -15.35 1.94 -0.14
C THR A 88 -15.64 1.09 -1.39
N THR A 89 -15.01 1.42 -2.52
CA THR A 89 -15.11 0.64 -3.76
C THR A 89 -14.50 -0.74 -3.56
N LEU A 90 -13.38 -0.84 -2.86
CA LEU A 90 -12.73 -2.14 -2.60
C LEU A 90 -13.64 -3.08 -1.80
N GLN A 91 -14.37 -2.57 -0.80
CA GLN A 91 -15.36 -3.33 -0.05
C GLN A 91 -16.56 -3.73 -0.91
N ALA A 92 -17.09 -2.81 -1.73
CA ALA A 92 -18.19 -3.09 -2.65
C ALA A 92 -17.82 -4.20 -3.66
N VAL A 93 -16.62 -4.11 -4.24
CA VAL A 93 -16.04 -5.14 -5.11
C VAL A 93 -15.90 -6.46 -4.36
N GLY A 94 -15.42 -6.44 -3.11
CA GLY A 94 -15.36 -7.63 -2.26
C GLY A 94 -16.71 -8.29 -2.05
N ASN A 95 -17.78 -7.51 -1.89
CA ASN A 95 -19.15 -8.03 -1.77
C ASN A 95 -19.67 -8.64 -3.07
N ASP A 96 -19.33 -8.04 -4.21
CA ASP A 96 -19.69 -8.61 -5.51
C ASP A 96 -18.97 -9.92 -5.79
N LEU A 97 -17.68 -10.00 -5.45
CA LEU A 97 -16.85 -11.19 -5.62
C LEU A 97 -17.30 -12.39 -4.76
N ARG A 98 -18.10 -12.16 -3.71
CA ARG A 98 -18.72 -13.23 -2.90
C ARG A 98 -19.95 -13.84 -3.56
N LYS A 99 -20.59 -13.13 -4.50
CA LYS A 99 -21.71 -13.63 -5.29
C LYS A 99 -21.19 -14.36 -6.52
N GLU A 100 -22.02 -15.21 -7.11
CA GLU A 100 -21.67 -15.89 -8.36
C GLU A 100 -21.69 -14.88 -9.53
N PRO A 101 -20.76 -14.97 -10.50
CA PRO A 101 -20.73 -14.01 -11.61
C PRO A 101 -22.01 -13.99 -12.44
N GLN A 102 -22.78 -15.07 -12.44
CA GLN A 102 -24.09 -15.19 -13.10
C GLN A 102 -25.12 -14.21 -12.53
N ALA A 103 -25.03 -13.85 -11.25
CA ALA A 103 -25.88 -12.82 -10.64
C ALA A 103 -25.66 -11.42 -11.25
N PHE A 104 -24.57 -11.23 -12.00
CA PHE A 104 -24.24 -10.02 -12.73
C PHE A 104 -24.40 -10.16 -14.25
N GLY A 105 -25.02 -11.25 -14.72
CA GLY A 105 -25.26 -11.52 -16.14
C GLY A 105 -24.05 -12.08 -16.89
N TYR A 106 -23.03 -12.58 -16.19
CA TYR A 106 -21.85 -13.18 -16.82
C TYR A 106 -22.04 -14.68 -17.08
N SER A 107 -21.56 -15.17 -18.22
CA SER A 107 -21.65 -16.58 -18.60
C SER A 107 -20.64 -17.48 -17.87
N GLN A 108 -19.64 -16.89 -17.20
CA GLN A 108 -18.62 -17.61 -16.45
C GLN A 108 -19.11 -18.00 -15.04
N ASN A 109 -18.74 -19.19 -14.59
CA ASN A 109 -19.11 -19.69 -13.25
C ASN A 109 -18.16 -19.20 -12.14
N LEU A 110 -16.98 -18.68 -12.50
CA LEU A 110 -15.95 -18.28 -11.56
C LEU A 110 -15.40 -16.90 -11.89
N TRP A 111 -15.06 -16.16 -10.85
CA TRP A 111 -14.31 -14.91 -10.97
C TRP A 111 -12.88 -15.18 -11.40
N ASP A 112 -12.44 -14.50 -12.46
CA ASP A 112 -11.04 -14.44 -12.87
C ASP A 112 -10.60 -12.98 -13.08
N GLY A 113 -9.30 -12.78 -13.35
CA GLY A 113 -8.75 -11.43 -13.51
C GLY A 113 -9.30 -10.67 -14.72
N LYS A 114 -9.75 -11.35 -15.77
CA LYS A 114 -10.35 -10.71 -16.95
C LYS A 114 -11.78 -10.29 -16.66
N LEU A 115 -12.54 -11.16 -16.00
CA LEU A 115 -13.91 -10.91 -15.60
C LEU A 115 -14.01 -9.79 -14.57
N LEU A 116 -13.09 -9.76 -13.59
CA LEU A 116 -13.02 -8.65 -12.63
C LEU A 116 -12.67 -7.32 -13.32
N SER A 117 -11.73 -7.33 -14.28
CA SER A 117 -11.40 -6.13 -15.07
C SER A 117 -12.62 -5.61 -15.84
N HIS A 118 -13.38 -6.52 -16.47
CA HIS A 118 -14.62 -6.17 -17.15
C HIS A 118 -15.68 -5.65 -16.18
N HIS A 119 -15.86 -6.31 -15.04
CA HIS A 119 -16.85 -5.92 -14.02
C HIS A 119 -16.56 -4.53 -13.43
N LEU A 120 -15.30 -4.25 -13.11
CA LEU A 120 -14.85 -2.94 -12.63
C LEU A 120 -15.11 -1.85 -13.66
N ARG A 121 -14.87 -2.14 -14.95
CA ARG A 121 -15.16 -1.19 -16.02
C ARG A 121 -16.66 -0.91 -16.16
N THR A 122 -17.48 -1.96 -16.15
CA THR A 122 -18.92 -1.84 -16.46
C THR A 122 -19.72 -1.30 -15.28
N LYS A 123 -19.44 -1.74 -14.05
CA LYS A 123 -20.20 -1.37 -12.84
C LYS A 123 -19.64 -0.15 -12.12
N TYR A 124 -18.32 0.02 -12.12
CA TYR A 124 -17.63 1.07 -11.34
C TYR A 124 -16.96 2.14 -12.23
N GLY A 125 -16.90 1.95 -13.55
CA GLY A 125 -16.20 2.87 -14.46
C GLY A 125 -14.67 2.83 -14.34
N ILE A 126 -14.11 1.85 -13.61
CA ILE A 126 -12.69 1.79 -13.28
C ILE A 126 -11.96 0.86 -14.23
N GLN A 127 -10.94 1.39 -14.90
CA GLN A 127 -10.07 0.60 -15.78
C GLN A 127 -8.86 0.07 -15.01
N LEU A 128 -8.89 -1.22 -14.68
CA LEU A 128 -7.73 -1.95 -14.13
C LEU A 128 -7.24 -3.03 -15.09
N GLY A 129 -5.93 -3.13 -15.22
CA GLY A 129 -5.31 -4.25 -15.94
C GLY A 129 -5.49 -5.58 -15.19
N VAL A 130 -5.44 -6.69 -15.93
CA VAL A 130 -5.64 -8.05 -15.38
C VAL A 130 -4.71 -8.35 -14.19
N ARG A 131 -3.43 -7.93 -14.26
CA ARG A 131 -2.47 -8.10 -13.15
C ARG A 131 -2.87 -7.32 -11.90
N GLN A 132 -3.44 -6.13 -12.05
CA GLN A 132 -3.94 -5.35 -10.91
C GLN A 132 -5.17 -6.01 -10.31
N CYS A 133 -6.08 -6.53 -11.15
CA CYS A 133 -7.24 -7.31 -10.69
C CYS A 133 -6.81 -8.57 -9.90
N GLN A 134 -5.74 -9.26 -10.33
CA GLN A 134 -5.15 -10.37 -9.57
C GLN A 134 -4.62 -9.95 -8.20
N ARG A 135 -3.99 -8.77 -8.10
CA ARG A 135 -3.57 -8.21 -6.80
C ARG A 135 -4.78 -7.87 -5.92
N VAL A 136 -5.86 -7.37 -6.50
CA VAL A 136 -7.11 -7.10 -5.79
C VAL A 136 -7.70 -8.38 -5.19
N PHE A 137 -7.72 -9.50 -5.92
CA PHE A 137 -8.13 -10.79 -5.35
C PHE A 137 -7.29 -11.18 -4.13
N ASN A 138 -5.97 -11.07 -4.22
CA ASN A 138 -5.07 -11.39 -3.11
C ASN A 138 -5.30 -10.46 -1.91
N ARG A 139 -5.46 -9.15 -2.15
CA ARG A 139 -5.72 -8.15 -1.10
C ARG A 139 -7.03 -8.41 -0.37
N LEU A 140 -8.04 -8.89 -1.09
CA LEU A 140 -9.35 -9.25 -0.54
C LEU A 140 -9.42 -10.69 0.03
N GLY A 141 -8.28 -11.41 0.07
CA GLY A 141 -8.20 -12.76 0.63
C GLY A 141 -8.81 -13.87 -0.24
N PHE A 142 -9.15 -13.59 -1.51
CA PHE A 142 -9.66 -14.61 -2.42
C PHE A 142 -8.53 -15.49 -2.94
N ARG A 143 -8.59 -16.79 -2.63
CA ARG A 143 -7.66 -17.79 -3.16
C ARG A 143 -8.09 -18.23 -4.55
N ARG A 144 -7.17 -18.18 -5.52
CA ARG A 144 -7.40 -18.69 -6.88
C ARG A 144 -7.75 -20.19 -6.83
N ARG A 145 -9.02 -20.52 -7.10
CA ARG A 145 -9.48 -21.91 -7.27
C ARG A 145 -9.33 -22.29 -8.75
N LYS A 146 -8.62 -23.38 -9.04
CA LYS A 146 -8.64 -23.97 -10.38
C LYS A 146 -9.98 -24.69 -10.57
N PRO A 147 -10.70 -24.48 -11.68
CA PRO A 147 -11.87 -25.29 -11.98
C PRO A 147 -11.43 -26.76 -12.06
N ARG A 148 -12.17 -27.65 -11.39
CA ARG A 148 -12.02 -29.09 -11.61
C ARG A 148 -12.58 -29.37 -13.01
N PRO A 149 -11.81 -29.95 -13.94
CA PRO A 149 -12.34 -30.27 -15.26
C PRO A 149 -13.51 -31.23 -15.09
N LEU A 150 -14.69 -30.84 -15.54
CA LEU A 150 -15.79 -31.77 -15.78
C LEU A 150 -15.40 -32.53 -17.06
N ILE A 151 -15.10 -33.82 -16.93
CA ILE A 151 -14.88 -34.69 -18.09
C ILE A 151 -16.24 -34.79 -18.80
N ALA A 152 -16.35 -34.15 -19.96
CA ALA A 152 -17.62 -34.03 -20.69
C ALA A 152 -18.11 -35.35 -21.31
N ASN A 153 -17.30 -36.42 -21.32
CA ASN A 153 -17.68 -37.74 -21.84
C ASN A 153 -17.21 -38.85 -20.89
N ALA A 154 -17.89 -39.05 -19.76
CA ALA A 154 -17.68 -40.23 -18.92
C ALA A 154 -18.78 -41.25 -19.23
N ASP A 155 -18.39 -42.35 -19.86
CA ASP A 155 -19.24 -43.47 -20.23
C ASP A 155 -19.94 -44.06 -18.98
N PRO A 156 -21.29 -44.14 -18.92
CA PRO A 156 -22.02 -44.57 -17.72
C PRO A 156 -21.66 -45.98 -17.22
N GLU A 157 -21.18 -46.85 -18.12
CA GLU A 157 -20.83 -48.23 -17.79
C GLU A 157 -19.52 -48.33 -16.99
N ALA A 158 -18.54 -47.46 -17.26
CA ALA A 158 -17.24 -47.45 -16.56
C ALA A 158 -17.39 -47.04 -15.07
N GLN A 159 -18.39 -46.22 -14.74
CA GLN A 159 -18.64 -45.82 -13.34
C GLN A 159 -19.30 -46.92 -12.49
N ARG A 160 -20.02 -47.87 -13.10
CA ARG A 160 -20.67 -48.98 -12.37
C ARG A 160 -19.67 -50.08 -11.97
N ALA A 161 -18.62 -50.29 -12.76
CA ALA A 161 -17.57 -51.26 -12.46
C ALA A 161 -16.75 -50.85 -11.22
N TYR A 162 -16.47 -49.56 -11.03
CA TYR A 162 -15.63 -49.09 -9.94
C TYR A 162 -16.32 -49.07 -8.56
N LYS A 163 -17.65 -49.21 -8.51
CA LYS A 163 -18.40 -49.26 -7.23
C LYS A 163 -18.57 -50.68 -6.65
N LYS A 164 -18.12 -51.75 -7.32
CA LYS A 164 -18.47 -53.14 -6.95
C LYS A 164 -17.33 -54.05 -6.45
N THR A 165 -16.23 -53.50 -5.96
CA THR A 165 -15.27 -54.30 -5.16
C THR A 165 -14.85 -53.53 -3.91
N ALA A 166 -15.70 -53.63 -2.88
CA ALA A 166 -15.34 -53.34 -1.50
C ALA A 166 -15.60 -54.60 -0.65
N SER A 167 -14.53 -55.31 -0.31
CA SER A 167 -14.39 -56.26 0.81
C SER A 167 -12.97 -56.85 0.73
N THR A 168 -12.13 -57.05 1.75
CA THR A 168 -12.15 -56.87 3.21
C THR A 168 -10.74 -57.30 3.70
N GLY A 169 -10.22 -56.69 4.77
CA GLY A 169 -9.20 -57.27 5.66
C GLY A 169 -7.73 -57.06 5.26
N GLY A 170 -6.76 -56.89 6.16
CA GLY A 170 -6.73 -56.93 7.62
C GLY A 170 -5.28 -56.83 8.11
N GLN A 171 -5.06 -55.93 9.08
CA GLN A 171 -4.17 -56.00 10.26
C GLN A 171 -2.64 -56.34 10.23
N LYS A 172 -1.94 -55.48 11.01
CA LYS A 172 -0.80 -55.69 11.95
C LYS A 172 0.65 -55.52 11.45
N GLY A 173 1.34 -54.57 12.10
CA GLY A 173 2.82 -54.46 12.15
C GLY A 173 3.45 -55.49 13.10
N PRO A 174 4.80 -55.49 13.24
CA PRO A 174 5.49 -54.69 14.28
C PRO A 174 6.78 -54.01 13.77
N GLY A 175 7.24 -52.87 14.33
CA GLY A 175 8.36 -52.74 15.31
C GLY A 175 9.75 -53.04 14.70
N ARG A 176 10.85 -52.30 14.86
CA ARG A 176 11.35 -51.41 15.92
C ARG A 176 12.78 -50.91 15.49
N LEU A 177 13.25 -49.80 16.08
CA LEU A 177 14.67 -49.39 16.33
C LEU A 177 15.54 -48.98 15.12
N VAL A 178 16.45 -47.98 15.17
CA VAL A 178 16.98 -47.04 16.20
C VAL A 178 17.03 -45.67 15.55
#